data_AF-G2GY38-F1
#
_entry.id   AF-G2GY38-F1
#
_cell.length_a   1.000
_cell.length_b   1.000
_cell.length_c   1.000
_cell.angle_alpha   90.00
_cell.angle_beta   90.00
_cell.angle_gamma   90.00
#
_symmetry.space_group_name_H-M   'P 1'
#
loop_
_entity.id
_entity.type
_entity.pdbx_description
1 polymer ?
#
loop_
_entity_poly.entity_id
_entity_poly.type
_entity_poly.pdbx_seq_one_letter_code
_entity_poly.pdbx_strand_id
1 'polypeptide(L)'
;MIMELLNQAVRERLLRPIDVQFARMIAPDHCPALQLAAAYLSAEVGAGHICLPITSLQPQCLFAGRQPELTRALWHAAKAPDVQCWRDSLQCSPSVSDGSQPTPLVLQYDRLYLQRMWQSEGDVVRFIAGSRVNEAINENQLRNILDQLFGTHTDDVDWQKIAAAVAVTGKIVDHFR
;
A
#
# COMPACT_ATOMS: atom_id res chain seq x y z
N MET A 1 -24.40 16.68 5.41
CA MET A 1 -23.42 16.55 4.29
C MET A 1 -22.37 15.50 4.64
N ILE A 2 -21.67 14.89 3.68
CA ILE A 2 -20.97 13.58 3.79
C ILE A 2 -20.32 13.21 5.14
N MET A 3 -19.75 14.15 5.89
CA MET A 3 -19.28 13.95 7.27
C MET A 3 -20.32 13.36 8.23
N GLU A 4 -21.60 13.70 8.11
CA GLU A 4 -22.66 13.09 8.93
C GLU A 4 -22.84 11.60 8.61
N LEU A 5 -22.74 11.24 7.33
CA LEU A 5 -22.78 9.86 6.86
C LEU A 5 -21.53 9.09 7.30
N LEU A 6 -20.36 9.73 7.28
CA LEU A 6 -19.13 9.14 7.82
C LEU A 6 -19.24 8.92 9.33
N ASN A 7 -19.82 9.85 10.08
CA ASN A 7 -20.13 9.66 11.50
C ASN A 7 -21.17 8.56 11.73
N GLN A 8 -22.12 8.38 10.82
CA GLN A 8 -23.03 7.23 10.85
C GLN A 8 -22.27 5.93 10.63
N ALA A 9 -21.34 5.87 9.68
CA ALA A 9 -20.50 4.69 9.46
C ALA A 9 -19.66 4.33 10.71
N VAL A 10 -19.27 5.31 11.53
CA VAL A 10 -18.65 5.05 12.85
C VAL A 10 -19.63 4.41 13.83
N ARG A 11 -20.87 4.90 13.91
CA ARG A 11 -21.91 4.29 14.77
C ARG A 11 -22.21 2.85 14.35
N GLU A 12 -22.20 2.58 13.05
CA GLU A 12 -22.36 1.25 12.45
C GLU A 12 -21.10 0.37 12.54
N ARG A 13 -20.02 0.86 13.19
CA ARG A 13 -18.72 0.16 13.33
C ARG A 13 -18.07 -0.23 12.01
N LEU A 14 -18.37 0.49 10.94
CA LEU A 14 -17.73 0.33 9.62
C LEU A 14 -16.42 1.13 9.53
N LEU A 15 -16.36 2.27 10.23
CA LEU A 15 -15.19 3.13 10.35
C LEU A 15 -14.85 3.33 11.83
N ARG A 16 -13.59 3.65 12.12
CA ARG A 16 -13.17 4.09 13.45
C ARG A 16 -13.26 5.62 13.54
N PRO A 17 -13.38 6.19 14.75
CA PRO A 17 -13.42 7.65 14.92
C PRO A 17 -12.21 8.37 14.29
N ILE A 18 -11.02 7.75 14.35
CA ILE A 18 -9.81 8.31 13.76
C ILE A 18 -9.90 8.46 12.24
N ASP A 19 -10.60 7.55 11.55
CA ASP A 19 -10.73 7.57 10.09
C ASP A 19 -11.52 8.80 9.62
N VAL A 20 -12.57 9.16 10.36
CA VAL A 20 -13.38 10.36 10.08
C VAL A 20 -12.64 11.64 10.45
N GLN A 21 -11.92 11.65 11.57
CA GLN A 21 -11.14 12.82 11.99
C GLN A 21 -9.97 13.08 11.05
N PHE A 22 -9.33 12.03 10.55
CA PHE A 22 -8.31 12.13 9.51
C PHE A 22 -8.90 12.77 8.25
N ALA A 23 -10.04 12.27 7.75
CA ALA A 23 -10.71 12.86 6.59
C ALA A 23 -11.03 14.34 6.80
N ARG A 24 -11.49 14.73 7.99
CA ARG A 24 -11.79 16.13 8.33
C ARG A 24 -10.56 17.03 8.30
N MET A 25 -9.42 16.52 8.74
CA MET A 25 -8.18 17.29 8.79
C MET A 25 -7.57 17.48 7.39
N ILE A 26 -7.67 16.47 6.53
CA ILE A 26 -6.98 16.45 5.24
C ILE A 26 -7.82 17.06 4.12
N ALA A 27 -9.14 16.91 4.19
CA ALA A 27 -10.02 17.24 3.08
C ALA A 27 -10.90 18.45 3.40
N PRO A 28 -10.82 19.54 2.60
CA PRO A 28 -11.71 20.69 2.75
C PRO A 28 -13.18 20.30 2.65
N ASP A 29 -14.05 21.07 3.31
CA ASP A 29 -15.50 20.82 3.35
C ASP A 29 -16.18 20.82 1.96
N HIS A 30 -15.58 21.47 0.97
CA HIS A 30 -16.09 21.52 -0.40
C HIS A 30 -15.64 20.32 -1.27
N CYS A 31 -14.85 19.39 -0.73
CA CYS A 31 -14.30 18.24 -1.44
C CYS A 31 -14.83 16.91 -0.87
N PRO A 32 -16.12 16.55 -1.08
CA PRO A 32 -16.71 15.36 -0.48
C PRO A 32 -16.10 14.05 -1.00
N ALA A 33 -15.65 14.00 -2.25
CA ALA A 33 -14.92 12.86 -2.79
C ALA A 33 -13.64 12.59 -1.97
N LEU A 34 -12.80 13.62 -1.78
CA LEU A 34 -11.58 13.51 -0.99
C LEU A 34 -11.87 13.12 0.47
N GLN A 35 -12.95 13.64 1.07
CA GLN A 35 -13.37 13.24 2.42
C GLN A 35 -13.66 11.74 2.51
N LEU A 36 -14.38 11.19 1.53
CA LEU A 36 -14.65 9.75 1.45
C LEU A 36 -13.38 8.93 1.22
N ALA A 37 -12.55 9.33 0.24
CA ALA A 37 -11.31 8.63 -0.07
C ALA A 37 -10.33 8.64 1.10
N ALA A 38 -10.18 9.76 1.80
CA ALA A 38 -9.31 9.87 2.97
C ALA A 38 -9.80 9.02 4.14
N ALA A 39 -11.11 9.03 4.42
CA ALA A 39 -11.69 8.18 5.47
C ALA A 39 -11.50 6.69 5.14
N TYR A 40 -11.76 6.32 3.89
CA TYR A 40 -11.64 4.93 3.45
C TYR A 40 -10.19 4.46 3.44
N LEU A 41 -9.25 5.25 2.92
CA LEU A 41 -7.82 4.95 2.99
C LEU A 41 -7.34 4.75 4.43
N SER A 42 -7.75 5.62 5.37
CA SER A 42 -7.39 5.47 6.78
C SER A 42 -7.91 4.14 7.36
N ALA A 43 -9.12 3.73 6.98
CA ALA A 43 -9.71 2.47 7.40
C ALA A 43 -8.95 1.27 6.81
N GLU A 44 -8.63 1.29 5.52
CA GLU A 44 -7.85 0.25 4.84
C GLU A 44 -6.45 0.09 5.46
N VAL A 45 -5.79 1.20 5.75
CA VAL A 45 -4.51 1.19 6.49
C VAL A 45 -4.68 0.64 7.90
N GLY A 46 -5.80 0.95 8.55
CA GLY A 46 -6.19 0.34 9.81
C GLY A 46 -6.39 -1.16 9.77
N ALA A 47 -6.81 -1.69 8.62
CA ALA A 47 -6.99 -3.11 8.35
C ALA A 47 -5.69 -3.81 7.91
N GLY A 48 -4.59 -3.07 7.76
CA GLY A 48 -3.27 -3.59 7.38
C GLY A 48 -2.92 -3.43 5.90
N HIS A 49 -3.76 -2.77 5.11
CA HIS A 49 -3.43 -2.45 3.72
C HIS A 49 -2.47 -1.26 3.62
N ILE A 50 -1.54 -1.28 2.68
CA ILE A 50 -0.54 -0.20 2.53
C ILE A 50 -1.10 0.95 1.71
N CYS A 51 -1.98 0.64 0.75
CA CYS A 51 -2.53 1.59 -0.21
C CYS A 51 -3.99 1.25 -0.55
N LEU A 52 -4.68 2.24 -1.10
CA LEU A 52 -6.01 2.11 -1.64
C LEU A 52 -5.94 2.27 -3.18
N PRO A 53 -6.15 1.18 -3.96
CA PRO A 53 -6.26 1.29 -5.41
C PRO A 53 -7.49 2.13 -5.78
N ILE A 54 -7.34 3.06 -6.73
CA ILE A 54 -8.47 3.89 -7.20
C ILE A 54 -9.55 3.02 -7.85
N THR A 55 -9.16 1.91 -8.48
CA THR A 55 -10.09 0.93 -9.05
C THR A 55 -10.95 0.23 -7.99
N SER A 56 -10.51 0.21 -6.72
CA SER A 56 -11.27 -0.33 -5.59
C SER A 56 -12.22 0.69 -4.95
N LEU A 57 -12.16 1.97 -5.33
CA LEU A 57 -13.16 2.97 -4.96
C LEU A 57 -14.43 2.76 -5.77
N GLN A 58 -15.15 1.69 -5.46
CA GLN A 58 -16.43 1.34 -6.06
C GLN A 58 -17.45 1.05 -4.96
N PRO A 59 -18.76 1.36 -5.18
CA PRO A 59 -19.80 1.11 -4.19
C PRO A 59 -19.78 -0.32 -3.62
N GLN A 60 -19.58 -1.32 -4.48
CA GLN A 60 -19.54 -2.73 -4.08
C GLN A 60 -18.34 -3.10 -3.20
N CYS A 61 -17.24 -2.36 -3.31
CA CYS A 61 -16.02 -2.63 -2.55
C CYS A 61 -16.04 -1.95 -1.18
N LEU A 62 -16.76 -0.83 -1.06
CA LEU A 62 -16.88 -0.10 0.19
C LEU A 62 -17.50 -0.97 1.29
N PHE A 63 -16.81 -0.99 2.45
CA PHE A 63 -17.22 -1.71 3.66
C PHE A 63 -17.49 -3.21 3.47
N ALA A 64 -16.87 -3.82 2.45
CA ALA A 64 -17.12 -5.20 2.03
C ALA A 64 -18.60 -5.47 1.72
N GLY A 65 -19.30 -4.49 1.13
CA GLY A 65 -20.71 -4.60 0.74
C GLY A 65 -21.71 -4.51 1.90
N ARG A 66 -21.25 -4.27 3.13
CA ARG A 66 -22.12 -4.07 4.30
C ARG A 66 -22.81 -2.71 4.23
N GLN A 67 -24.01 -2.62 4.82
CA GLN A 67 -24.82 -1.38 4.87
C GLN A 67 -24.99 -0.70 3.49
N PRO A 68 -25.60 -1.38 2.50
CA PRO A 68 -25.68 -0.90 1.12
C PRO A 68 -26.40 0.46 0.96
N GLU A 69 -27.35 0.77 1.85
CA GLU A 69 -28.03 2.06 1.86
C GLU A 69 -27.09 3.21 2.26
N LEU A 70 -26.28 3.00 3.30
CA LEU A 70 -25.30 3.97 3.76
C LEU A 70 -24.19 4.16 2.71
N THR A 71 -23.71 3.06 2.12
CA THR A 71 -22.73 3.10 1.02
C THR A 71 -23.27 3.90 -0.16
N ARG A 72 -24.52 3.67 -0.56
CA ARG A 72 -25.16 4.43 -1.64
C ARG A 72 -25.29 5.91 -1.29
N ALA A 73 -25.69 6.24 -0.06
CA ALA A 73 -25.78 7.62 0.41
C ALA A 73 -24.41 8.32 0.41
N LEU A 74 -23.36 7.66 0.91
CA LEU A 74 -21.97 8.17 0.88
C LEU A 74 -21.50 8.39 -0.55
N TRP A 75 -21.77 7.42 -1.44
CA TRP A 75 -21.41 7.50 -2.84
C TRP A 75 -22.08 8.68 -3.53
N HIS A 76 -23.39 8.86 -3.34
CA HIS A 76 -24.11 10.04 -3.87
C HIS A 76 -23.60 11.36 -3.27
N ALA A 77 -23.30 11.39 -1.96
CA ALA A 77 -22.76 12.57 -1.31
C ALA A 77 -21.36 12.94 -1.83
N ALA A 78 -20.57 11.95 -2.21
CA ALA A 78 -19.29 12.12 -2.91
C ALA A 78 -19.45 12.54 -4.38
N LYS A 79 -20.69 12.68 -4.88
CA LYS A 79 -21.08 12.93 -6.29
C LYS A 79 -20.82 11.77 -7.24
N ALA A 80 -20.81 10.54 -6.72
CA ALA A 80 -20.68 9.30 -7.48
C ALA A 80 -19.62 9.34 -8.60
N PRO A 81 -18.39 9.80 -8.31
CA PRO A 81 -17.38 10.03 -9.34
C PRO A 81 -17.00 8.72 -10.02
N ASP A 82 -16.86 8.76 -11.34
CA ASP A 82 -16.21 7.68 -12.07
C ASP A 82 -14.71 7.62 -11.72
N VAL A 83 -14.00 6.59 -12.20
CA VAL A 83 -12.57 6.39 -11.91
C VAL A 83 -11.72 7.60 -12.34
N GLN A 84 -12.08 8.26 -13.44
CA GLN A 84 -11.34 9.43 -13.92
C GLN A 84 -11.60 10.65 -13.04
N CYS A 85 -12.85 10.89 -12.67
CA CYS A 85 -13.27 11.94 -11.77
C CYS A 85 -12.67 11.79 -10.37
N TRP A 86 -12.47 10.55 -9.90
CA TRP A 86 -11.67 10.27 -8.70
C TRP A 86 -10.25 10.78 -8.86
N ARG A 87 -9.59 10.41 -9.95
CA ARG A 87 -8.21 10.84 -10.23
C ARG A 87 -8.11 12.36 -10.28
N ASP A 88 -8.96 13.00 -11.05
CA ASP A 88 -8.97 14.45 -11.22
C ASP A 88 -9.26 15.16 -9.88
N SER A 89 -10.26 14.70 -9.12
CA SER A 89 -10.61 15.28 -7.81
C SER A 89 -9.51 15.13 -6.78
N LEU A 90 -8.79 14.00 -6.78
CA LEU A 90 -7.66 13.78 -5.89
C LEU A 90 -6.47 14.64 -6.30
N GLN A 91 -6.13 14.69 -7.58
CA GLN A 91 -4.99 15.47 -8.11
C GLN A 91 -5.19 16.99 -7.97
N CYS A 92 -6.43 17.48 -8.03
CA CYS A 92 -6.71 18.89 -7.80
C CYS A 92 -6.58 19.31 -6.33
N SER A 93 -6.47 18.37 -5.39
CA SER A 93 -6.37 18.69 -3.97
C SER A 93 -4.92 19.02 -3.55
N PRO A 94 -4.69 20.12 -2.81
CA PRO A 94 -3.36 20.44 -2.29
C PRO A 94 -2.86 19.43 -1.24
N SER A 95 -3.75 18.59 -0.71
CA SER A 95 -3.40 17.55 0.26
C SER A 95 -2.89 16.25 -0.38
N VAL A 96 -2.87 16.19 -1.72
CA VAL A 96 -2.43 15.02 -2.50
C VAL A 96 -1.30 15.46 -3.43
N SER A 97 -0.23 14.68 -3.51
CA SER A 97 0.81 14.84 -4.53
C SER A 97 1.17 13.49 -5.15
N ASP A 98 2.06 13.50 -6.13
CA ASP A 98 2.67 12.32 -6.73
C ASP A 98 3.90 11.81 -5.93
N GLY A 99 4.13 12.35 -4.73
CA GLY A 99 5.31 12.06 -3.91
C GLY A 99 6.45 13.07 -4.11
N SER A 100 6.31 14.01 -5.06
CA SER A 100 7.28 15.10 -5.23
C SER A 100 7.24 16.15 -4.11
N GLN A 101 6.11 16.25 -3.40
CA GLN A 101 5.89 17.22 -2.33
C GLN A 101 5.55 16.51 -1.01
N PRO A 102 5.86 17.12 0.14
CA PRO A 102 5.51 16.58 1.46
C PRO A 102 4.01 16.80 1.75
N THR A 103 3.14 16.09 1.04
CA THR A 103 1.68 16.11 1.25
C THR A 103 1.24 14.95 2.14
N PRO A 104 0.10 15.07 2.86
CA PRO A 104 -0.44 13.98 3.68
C PRO A 104 -0.79 12.70 2.91
N LEU A 105 -1.24 12.86 1.66
CA LEU A 105 -1.61 11.78 0.76
C LEU A 105 -0.69 11.78 -0.46
N VAL A 106 -0.42 10.58 -0.99
CA VAL A 106 0.32 10.39 -2.24
C VAL A 106 -0.52 9.56 -3.20
N LEU A 107 -0.67 10.01 -4.43
CA LEU A 107 -1.30 9.27 -5.52
C LEU A 107 -0.24 8.88 -6.54
N GLN A 108 0.09 7.58 -6.59
CA GLN A 108 1.08 7.05 -7.52
C GLN A 108 0.59 5.73 -8.12
N TYR A 109 0.76 5.54 -9.44
CA TYR A 109 0.37 4.32 -10.15
C TYR A 109 -1.08 3.87 -9.86
N ASP A 110 -2.04 4.81 -9.86
CA ASP A 110 -3.45 4.59 -9.53
C ASP A 110 -3.72 3.98 -8.14
N ARG A 111 -2.83 4.28 -7.19
CA ARG A 111 -2.95 3.91 -5.79
C ARG A 111 -2.77 5.13 -4.91
N LEU A 112 -3.67 5.28 -3.95
CA LEU A 112 -3.64 6.32 -2.94
C LEU A 112 -2.96 5.78 -1.68
N TYR A 113 -2.03 6.54 -1.13
CA TYR A 113 -1.21 6.17 0.02
C TYR A 113 -1.29 7.25 1.10
N LEU A 114 -1.10 6.84 2.35
CA LEU A 114 -0.66 7.76 3.40
C LEU A 114 0.82 8.04 3.22
N GLN A 115 1.24 9.30 3.38
CA GLN A 115 2.63 9.72 3.20
C GLN A 115 3.63 8.86 3.97
N ARG A 116 3.32 8.54 5.23
CA ARG A 116 4.19 7.69 6.06
C ARG A 116 4.36 6.28 5.49
N MET A 117 3.29 5.70 4.93
CA MET A 117 3.37 4.35 4.35
C MET A 117 4.14 4.35 3.03
N TRP A 118 3.94 5.38 2.22
CA TRP A 118 4.69 5.58 0.98
C TRP A 118 6.20 5.77 1.24
N GLN A 119 6.58 6.54 2.26
CA GLN A 119 7.98 6.68 2.68
C GLN A 119 8.60 5.35 3.11
N SER A 120 7.89 4.58 3.94
CA SER A 120 8.36 3.25 4.36
C SER A 120 8.53 2.29 3.17
N GLU A 121 7.62 2.31 2.18
CA GLU A 121 7.76 1.51 0.96
C GLU A 121 9.00 1.93 0.16
N GLY A 122 9.24 3.24 0.01
CA GLY A 122 10.43 3.79 -0.63
C GLY A 122 11.73 3.38 0.07
N ASP A 123 11.73 3.35 1.40
CA ASP A 123 12.89 2.91 2.19
C ASP A 123 13.15 1.40 2.06
N VAL A 124 12.10 0.57 2.00
CA VAL A 124 12.24 -0.87 1.71
C VAL A 124 12.79 -1.10 0.30
N VAL A 125 12.25 -0.41 -0.71
CA VAL A 125 12.74 -0.50 -2.09
C VAL A 125 14.20 -0.06 -2.17
N ARG A 126 14.56 1.05 -1.52
CA ARG A 126 15.95 1.55 -1.47
C ARG A 126 16.87 0.59 -0.71
N PHE A 127 16.42 0.00 0.39
CA PHE A 127 17.19 -1.00 1.13
C PHE A 127 17.43 -2.24 0.29
N ILE A 128 16.42 -2.78 -0.38
CA ILE A 128 16.56 -3.95 -1.26
C ILE A 128 17.44 -3.63 -2.48
N ALA A 129 17.24 -2.47 -3.10
CA ALA A 129 18.03 -2.05 -4.26
C ALA A 129 19.48 -1.71 -3.89
N GLY A 130 19.71 -1.09 -2.73
CA GLY A 130 21.02 -0.71 -2.21
C GLY A 130 21.79 -1.85 -1.55
N SER A 131 21.11 -2.90 -1.08
CA SER A 131 21.72 -4.14 -0.59
C SER A 131 22.31 -4.99 -1.73
N ARG A 132 22.16 -4.57 -2.99
CA ARG A 132 22.90 -5.11 -4.13
C ARG A 132 24.34 -4.59 -4.14
N VAL A 133 25.06 -4.81 -3.03
CA VAL A 133 26.52 -4.70 -3.02
C VAL A 133 27.02 -5.94 -3.76
N ASN A 134 27.13 -5.80 -5.08
CA ASN A 134 27.70 -6.79 -5.97
C ASN A 134 29.23 -6.71 -5.83
N GLU A 135 29.76 -7.05 -4.65
CA GLU A 135 31.16 -7.41 -4.56
C GLU A 135 31.37 -8.65 -5.44
N ALA A 136 32.43 -8.65 -6.25
CA ALA A 136 32.72 -9.74 -7.16
C ALA A 136 33.12 -10.98 -6.35
N ILE A 137 32.13 -11.72 -5.86
CA ILE A 137 32.35 -12.95 -5.11
C ILE A 137 32.86 -13.99 -6.09
N ASN A 138 34.04 -14.54 -5.81
CA ASN A 138 34.61 -15.64 -6.58
C ASN A 138 33.75 -16.90 -6.35
N GLU A 139 32.92 -17.23 -7.34
CA GLU A 139 31.95 -18.34 -7.26
C GLU A 139 32.61 -19.68 -6.92
N ASN A 140 33.86 -19.90 -7.34
CA ASN A 140 34.60 -21.13 -7.03
C ASN A 140 34.99 -21.20 -5.55
N GLN A 141 35.41 -20.08 -4.96
CA GLN A 141 35.73 -20.01 -3.53
C GLN A 141 34.46 -20.15 -2.68
N LEU A 142 33.36 -19.51 -3.09
CA LEU A 142 32.06 -19.65 -2.42
C LEU A 142 31.56 -21.10 -2.46
N ARG A 143 31.63 -21.76 -3.62
CA ARG A 143 31.26 -23.16 -3.77
C ARG A 143 32.07 -24.08 -2.85
N ASN A 144 33.38 -23.91 -2.80
CA ASN A 144 34.25 -24.71 -1.93
C ASN A 144 33.91 -24.52 -0.44
N ILE A 145 33.60 -23.30 0.00
CA ILE A 145 33.20 -23.03 1.39
C ILE A 145 31.83 -23.66 1.69
N LEU A 146 30.86 -23.52 0.78
CA LEU A 146 29.52 -24.11 0.93
C LEU A 146 29.58 -25.65 0.92
N ASP A 147 30.41 -26.25 0.08
CA ASP A 147 30.63 -27.70 0.03
C ASP A 147 31.29 -28.22 1.33
N GLN A 148 32.17 -27.44 1.96
CA GLN A 148 32.77 -27.79 3.25
C GLN A 148 31.79 -27.65 4.43
N LEU A 149 30.89 -26.66 4.40
CA LEU A 149 29.95 -26.38 5.49
C LEU A 149 28.73 -27.29 5.49
N PHE A 150 28.20 -27.62 4.31
CA PHE A 150 26.95 -28.41 4.15
C PHE A 150 27.19 -29.83 3.63
N GLY A 151 28.42 -30.15 3.21
CA GLY A 151 28.76 -31.43 2.60
C GLY A 151 28.27 -31.55 1.14
N THR A 152 28.58 -32.70 0.54
CA THR A 152 28.22 -33.06 -0.85
C THR A 152 27.16 -34.16 -0.86
N HIS A 153 26.15 -34.08 0.00
CA HIS A 153 25.09 -35.09 0.03
C HIS A 153 24.14 -34.87 -1.15
N THR A 154 24.22 -35.77 -2.12
CA THR A 154 23.44 -35.81 -3.35
C THR A 154 22.33 -36.84 -3.20
N ASP A 155 21.16 -36.43 -2.73
CA ASP A 155 19.89 -37.13 -3.01
C ASP A 155 18.65 -36.23 -2.82
N ASP A 156 18.77 -35.07 -2.17
CA ASP A 156 17.69 -34.06 -2.07
C ASP A 156 18.24 -32.63 -2.20
N VAL A 157 17.39 -31.69 -2.62
CA VAL A 157 17.77 -30.28 -2.78
C VAL A 157 18.05 -29.68 -1.40
N ASP A 158 19.32 -29.36 -1.13
CA ASP A 158 19.72 -28.71 0.11
C ASP A 158 19.34 -27.22 0.11
N TRP A 159 18.11 -26.95 0.52
CA TRP A 159 17.56 -25.60 0.67
C TRP A 159 18.36 -24.73 1.65
N GLN A 160 19.10 -25.32 2.60
CA GLN A 160 19.96 -24.56 3.52
C GLN A 160 21.21 -24.06 2.80
N LYS A 161 21.81 -24.90 1.97
CA LYS A 161 22.94 -24.51 1.11
C LYS A 161 22.54 -23.45 0.08
N ILE A 162 21.35 -23.56 -0.50
CA ILE A 162 20.80 -22.54 -1.41
C ILE A 162 20.58 -21.23 -0.64
N ALA A 163 19.91 -21.25 0.51
CA ALA A 163 19.67 -20.05 1.32
C ALA A 163 20.97 -19.36 1.76
N ALA A 164 22.01 -20.13 2.12
CA ALA A 164 23.33 -19.60 2.44
C ALA A 164 24.00 -18.93 1.23
N ALA A 165 23.92 -19.55 0.04
CA ALA A 165 24.42 -18.96 -1.19
C ALA A 165 23.67 -17.66 -1.57
N VAL A 166 22.34 -17.64 -1.41
CA VAL A 166 21.48 -16.45 -1.62
C VAL A 166 21.89 -15.31 -0.68
N ALA A 167 22.04 -15.61 0.61
CA ALA A 167 22.39 -14.62 1.63
C ALA A 167 23.78 -14.02 1.38
N VAL A 168 24.75 -14.82 0.91
CA VAL A 168 26.11 -14.36 0.62
C VAL A 168 26.17 -13.58 -0.70
N THR A 169 25.40 -13.97 -1.71
CA THR A 169 25.44 -13.32 -3.04
C THR A 169 24.47 -12.14 -3.18
N GLY A 170 23.54 -11.95 -2.24
CA GLY A 170 22.52 -10.89 -2.32
C GLY A 170 21.55 -11.01 -3.51
N LYS A 171 21.60 -12.13 -4.25
CA LYS A 171 20.73 -12.40 -5.40
C LYS A 171 19.48 -13.11 -4.92
N ILE A 172 18.32 -12.45 -5.02
CA ILE A 172 17.03 -13.15 -4.96
C ILE A 172 17.03 -14.16 -6.12
N VAL A 173 16.93 -15.45 -5.78
CA VAL A 173 16.97 -16.53 -6.77
C VAL A 173 15.63 -16.56 -7.51
N ASP A 174 15.54 -15.77 -8.57
CA ASP A 174 14.53 -15.91 -9.61
C ASP A 174 15.01 -16.98 -10.62
N HIS A 175 15.10 -18.25 -10.23
CA HIS A 175 14.98 -19.42 -11.12
C HIS A 175 15.37 -20.71 -10.40
N PHE A 176 14.39 -21.57 -10.12
CA PHE A 176 14.52 -23.02 -10.29
C PHE A 176 13.14 -23.58 -10.64
N ARG A 177 12.87 -23.68 -11.94
CA ARG A 177 11.94 -24.65 -12.51
C ARG A 177 12.75 -25.79 -13.10
#